data_AF-A0A841AS77-F1
#
_entry.id   AF-A0A841AS77-F1
#
_cell.length_a   1.000
_cell.length_b   1.000
_cell.length_c   1.000
_cell.angle_alpha   90.00
_cell.angle_beta   90.00
_cell.angle_gamma   90.00
#
_symmetry.space_group_name_H-M   'P 1'
#
loop_
_entity.id
_entity.type
_entity.pdbx_description
1 polymer ?
#
loop_
_entity_poly.entity_id
_entity_poly.type
_entity_poly.pdbx_seq_one_letter_code
_entity_poly.pdbx_strand_id
1 'polypeptide(L)'
;MSAPIYRDALWDGASDPAVIRREGTDEWWMFYTQRRALLEAPGVEWVHGSRIGVAVSTDGGVSWQYRGVVDGLDAPDEPGLNTHWAPEVVLLGGEYHMYLTWIAGTPSAWAGHHRHIVHFVSDDLVSWSRVGRVDVGDFVIDAAVACAPGGGLRLWFKDEAADSTTWSAVSTDGYDWHREGLVVGGAPHEGPNVFELGGWWWLIVDEWQGQGVYRSTDGIGWSRQAARILESPGAHPEDREIGRHADVLVTGDTAVVFYFTHPGFDGSELSDASAPAARRTAIHVAELAVRDGALVAHRGLPDTSARYL
;
A
#
# COMPACT_ATOMS: atom_id res chain seq x y z
N MET A 1 -3.58 -21.45 7.16
CA MET A 1 -4.60 -21.29 6.06
C MET A 1 -4.60 -19.85 5.55
N SER A 2 -4.96 -19.58 4.28
CA SER A 2 -4.93 -18.23 3.66
C SER A 2 -6.17 -17.36 3.91
N ALA A 3 -6.82 -17.55 5.06
CA ALA A 3 -7.98 -16.75 5.45
C ALA A 3 -7.60 -15.25 5.55
N PRO A 4 -8.54 -14.33 5.28
CA PRO A 4 -8.33 -12.91 5.53
C PRO A 4 -7.93 -12.66 6.98
N ILE A 5 -6.97 -11.77 7.19
CA ILE A 5 -6.61 -11.30 8.53
C ILE A 5 -7.45 -10.10 8.95
N TYR A 6 -8.02 -9.38 7.98
CA TYR A 6 -8.82 -8.19 8.26
C TYR A 6 -9.84 -7.88 7.16
N ARG A 7 -11.00 -7.38 7.58
CA ARG A 7 -12.04 -6.78 6.74
C ARG A 7 -12.54 -5.52 7.44
N ASP A 8 -12.77 -4.48 6.64
CA ASP A 8 -13.31 -3.23 7.16
C ASP A 8 -14.77 -3.43 7.63
N ALA A 9 -15.04 -3.03 8.87
CA ALA A 9 -16.33 -3.27 9.50
C ALA A 9 -17.46 -2.31 9.04
N LEU A 10 -17.12 -1.21 8.36
CA LEU A 10 -18.08 -0.16 8.02
C LEU A 10 -18.49 -0.20 6.54
N TRP A 11 -17.51 -0.30 5.67
CA TRP A 11 -17.64 -0.20 4.22
C TRP A 11 -17.20 -1.47 3.49
N ASP A 12 -16.60 -2.44 4.18
CA ASP A 12 -16.15 -3.73 3.63
C ASP A 12 -15.17 -3.56 2.44
N GLY A 13 -14.38 -2.49 2.49
CA GLY A 13 -13.46 -2.06 1.44
C GLY A 13 -12.07 -1.74 1.97
N ALA A 14 -11.47 -2.61 2.80
CA ALA A 14 -10.08 -2.46 3.23
C ALA A 14 -9.10 -2.78 2.09
N SER A 15 -8.35 -1.80 1.59
CA SER A 15 -7.34 -1.99 0.53
C SER A 15 -6.06 -1.21 0.80
N ASP A 16 -5.01 -1.51 0.04
CA ASP A 16 -3.74 -0.76 0.04
C ASP A 16 -3.17 -0.60 1.47
N PRO A 17 -2.90 -1.72 2.18
CA PRO A 17 -2.44 -1.66 3.56
C PRO A 17 -1.03 -1.07 3.68
N ALA A 18 -0.75 -0.37 4.78
CA ALA A 18 0.58 -0.09 5.30
C ALA A 18 0.64 -0.45 6.79
N VAL A 19 1.62 -1.25 7.18
CA VAL A 19 1.73 -1.83 8.53
C VAL A 19 3.00 -1.36 9.22
N ILE A 20 2.85 -0.78 10.40
CA ILE A 20 3.97 -0.26 11.19
C ILE A 20 3.83 -0.58 12.68
N ARG A 21 4.95 -0.79 13.37
CA ARG A 21 4.98 -0.93 14.83
C ARG A 21 4.93 0.44 15.48
N ARG A 22 4.12 0.57 16.54
CA ARG A 22 4.17 1.74 17.42
C ARG A 22 5.33 1.61 18.42
N GLU A 23 6.37 2.41 18.22
CA GLU A 23 7.53 2.57 19.10
C GLU A 23 7.14 2.69 20.58
N GLY A 24 7.90 2.00 21.42
CA GLY A 24 7.63 1.92 22.85
C GLY A 24 6.46 1.01 23.25
N THR A 25 5.83 0.29 22.31
CA THR A 25 4.72 -0.62 22.57
C THR A 25 4.85 -1.95 21.81
N ASP A 26 4.01 -2.92 22.16
CA ASP A 26 3.82 -4.18 21.41
C ASP A 26 2.67 -4.07 20.37
N GLU A 27 2.24 -2.85 20.05
CA GLU A 27 1.12 -2.61 19.12
C GLU A 27 1.61 -2.51 17.68
N TRP A 28 0.89 -3.19 16.78
CA TRP A 28 1.03 -3.07 15.34
C TRP A 28 -0.19 -2.34 14.78
N TRP A 29 0.07 -1.36 13.93
CA TRP A 29 -0.93 -0.48 13.35
C TRP A 29 -0.96 -0.71 11.84
N MET A 30 -2.16 -0.94 11.31
CA MET A 30 -2.43 -1.04 9.89
C MET A 30 -3.25 0.17 9.47
N PHE A 31 -2.69 0.99 8.60
CA PHE A 31 -3.39 2.03 7.86
C PHE A 31 -3.82 1.43 6.52
N TYR A 32 -5.01 1.76 6.05
CA TYR A 32 -5.50 1.22 4.78
C TYR A 32 -6.46 2.20 4.12
N THR A 33 -6.52 2.18 2.79
CA THR A 33 -7.60 2.86 2.05
C THR A 33 -8.93 2.22 2.43
N GLN A 34 -9.81 2.98 3.08
CA GLN A 34 -11.16 2.54 3.43
C GLN A 34 -12.12 2.86 2.28
N ARG A 35 -12.08 2.04 1.22
CA ARG A 35 -13.00 2.15 0.08
C ARG A 35 -14.43 1.98 0.56
N ARG A 36 -15.35 2.75 -0.03
CA ARG A 36 -16.77 2.77 0.33
C ARG A 36 -17.54 1.68 -0.42
N ALA A 37 -17.12 0.41 -0.33
CA ALA A 37 -17.61 -0.66 -1.20
C ALA A 37 -19.13 -0.93 -1.10
N LEU A 38 -19.74 -0.62 0.05
CA LEU A 38 -21.18 -0.70 0.27
C LEU A 38 -21.98 0.54 -0.23
N LEU A 39 -21.32 1.59 -0.69
CA LEU A 39 -21.97 2.80 -1.19
C LEU A 39 -22.55 2.56 -2.59
N GLU A 40 -23.85 2.81 -2.74
CA GLU A 40 -24.48 2.89 -4.06
C GLU A 40 -24.23 4.28 -4.66
N ALA A 41 -23.22 4.37 -5.53
CA ALA A 41 -22.82 5.60 -6.21
C ALA A 41 -22.41 5.32 -7.67
N PRO A 42 -22.47 6.32 -8.57
CA PRO A 42 -22.10 6.15 -9.96
C PRO A 42 -20.61 5.87 -10.16
N GLY A 43 -20.31 5.03 -11.15
CA GLY A 43 -18.94 4.74 -11.59
C GLY A 43 -18.02 4.31 -10.45
N VAL A 44 -16.92 5.02 -10.27
CA VAL A 44 -15.87 4.73 -9.28
C VAL A 44 -15.92 5.63 -8.06
N GLU A 45 -17.05 6.29 -7.83
CA GLU A 45 -17.23 7.15 -6.65
C GLU A 45 -17.07 6.34 -5.35
N TRP A 46 -17.37 5.04 -5.34
CA TRP A 46 -17.14 4.17 -4.18
C TRP A 46 -15.65 4.00 -3.82
N VAL A 47 -14.74 4.24 -4.76
CA VAL A 47 -13.27 4.27 -4.52
C VAL A 47 -12.83 5.66 -4.09
N HIS A 48 -13.44 6.71 -4.65
CA HIS A 48 -13.20 8.09 -4.23
C HIS A 48 -13.91 8.41 -2.91
N GLY A 49 -13.53 9.48 -2.23
CA GLY A 49 -14.01 9.81 -0.88
C GLY A 49 -13.60 8.80 0.19
N SER A 50 -12.63 7.93 -0.14
CA SER A 50 -12.04 7.01 0.81
C SER A 50 -11.31 7.78 1.89
N ARG A 51 -11.46 7.31 3.12
CA ARG A 51 -10.68 7.74 4.28
C ARG A 51 -9.53 6.76 4.48
N ILE A 52 -8.61 7.09 5.38
CA ILE A 52 -7.61 6.12 5.85
C ILE A 52 -8.14 5.46 7.12
N GLY A 53 -8.52 4.19 7.00
CA GLY A 53 -8.95 3.37 8.13
C GLY A 53 -7.75 2.91 8.95
N VAL A 54 -7.97 2.67 10.24
CA VAL A 54 -6.96 2.18 11.18
C VAL A 54 -7.42 0.89 11.82
N ALA A 55 -6.60 -0.14 11.76
CA ALA A 55 -6.76 -1.38 12.52
C ALA A 55 -5.51 -1.65 13.36
N VAL A 56 -5.70 -2.09 14.61
CA VAL A 56 -4.59 -2.32 15.56
C VAL A 56 -4.59 -3.77 16.02
N SER A 57 -3.40 -4.37 16.00
CA SER A 57 -3.11 -5.67 16.60
C SER A 57 -2.26 -5.50 17.86
N THR A 58 -2.57 -6.29 18.88
CA THR A 58 -1.83 -6.34 20.17
C THR A 58 -1.30 -7.74 20.48
N ASP A 59 -1.44 -8.66 19.52
CA ASP A 59 -1.10 -10.07 19.64
C ASP A 59 -0.15 -10.54 18.52
N GLY A 60 0.64 -9.61 17.97
CA GLY A 60 1.65 -9.90 16.94
C GLY A 60 1.05 -10.24 15.57
N GLY A 61 -0.01 -9.53 15.19
CA GLY A 61 -0.70 -9.64 13.92
C GLY A 61 -1.80 -10.70 13.87
N VAL A 62 -1.98 -11.51 14.92
CA VAL A 62 -2.94 -12.63 14.92
C VAL A 62 -4.38 -12.13 14.80
N SER A 63 -4.72 -11.02 15.45
CA SER A 63 -6.01 -10.35 15.32
C SER A 63 -5.86 -8.84 15.17
N TRP A 64 -6.78 -8.25 14.40
CA TRP A 64 -6.81 -6.83 14.08
C TRP A 64 -8.15 -6.21 14.47
N GLN A 65 -8.11 -5.12 15.22
CA GLN A 65 -9.30 -4.42 15.69
C GLN A 65 -9.40 -3.05 15.05
N TYR A 66 -10.56 -2.74 14.46
CA TYR A 66 -10.83 -1.40 13.94
C TYR A 66 -10.73 -0.33 15.04
N ARG A 67 -10.11 0.79 14.71
CA ARG A 67 -9.87 1.94 15.60
C ARG A 67 -10.34 3.28 15.05
N GLY A 68 -11.07 3.26 13.94
CA GLY A 68 -11.61 4.47 13.33
C GLY A 68 -10.87 4.82 12.04
N VAL A 69 -10.91 6.10 11.70
CA VAL A 69 -10.20 6.67 10.54
C VAL A 69 -9.25 7.75 11.02
N VAL A 70 -8.21 8.03 10.23
CA VAL A 70 -7.30 9.15 10.48
C VAL A 70 -8.03 10.47 10.22
N ASP A 71 -7.97 11.37 11.21
CA ASP A 71 -8.51 12.72 11.11
C ASP A 71 -7.44 13.71 10.61
N GLY A 72 -7.85 14.85 10.06
CA GLY A 72 -6.93 15.95 9.74
C GLY A 72 -6.12 15.79 8.44
N LEU A 73 -6.48 14.83 7.58
CA LEU A 73 -5.78 14.61 6.29
C LEU A 73 -6.11 15.64 5.20
N ASP A 74 -7.08 16.53 5.44
CA ASP A 74 -7.47 17.58 4.50
C ASP A 74 -6.86 18.93 4.89
N ALA A 75 -6.50 19.73 3.87
CA ALA A 75 -6.02 21.09 4.12
C ALA A 75 -7.16 21.96 4.70
N PRO A 76 -6.89 22.84 5.67
CA PRO A 76 -7.93 23.67 6.29
C PRO A 76 -8.71 24.55 5.31
N ASP A 77 -8.08 24.94 4.20
CA ASP A 77 -8.64 25.75 3.12
C ASP A 77 -9.31 24.93 2.01
N GLU A 78 -9.19 23.60 2.03
CA GLU A 78 -9.88 22.67 1.14
C GLU A 78 -10.74 21.64 1.92
N PRO A 79 -11.67 22.09 2.78
CA PRO A 79 -12.48 21.20 3.59
C PRO A 79 -13.49 20.44 2.71
N GLY A 80 -13.71 19.16 3.00
CA GLY A 80 -14.72 18.39 2.30
C GLY A 80 -14.56 16.89 2.47
N LEU A 81 -15.36 16.13 1.73
CA LEU A 81 -15.10 14.71 1.52
C LEU A 81 -14.14 14.59 0.34
N ASN A 82 -12.84 14.66 0.63
CA ASN A 82 -11.79 14.37 -0.32
C ASN A 82 -11.42 12.89 -0.28
N THR A 83 -10.58 12.49 -1.21
CA THR A 83 -10.13 11.10 -1.36
C THR A 83 -8.72 10.93 -0.84
N HIS A 84 -8.54 9.92 0.01
CA HIS A 84 -7.26 9.50 0.58
C HIS A 84 -7.00 8.04 0.18
N TRP A 85 -5.88 7.78 -0.50
CA TRP A 85 -5.50 6.44 -0.98
C TRP A 85 -4.07 6.07 -0.61
N ALA A 86 -3.85 4.77 -0.44
CA ALA A 86 -2.54 4.12 -0.38
C ALA A 86 -1.55 4.88 0.52
N PRO A 87 -1.79 4.87 1.84
CA PRO A 87 -0.87 5.51 2.77
C PRO A 87 0.44 4.72 2.79
N GLU A 88 1.58 5.41 2.74
CA GLU A 88 2.87 4.84 3.13
C GLU A 88 3.25 5.41 4.48
N VAL A 89 3.57 4.56 5.47
CA VAL A 89 3.88 5.00 6.83
C VAL A 89 5.22 4.44 7.28
N VAL A 90 6.17 5.32 7.59
CA VAL A 90 7.54 4.98 7.99
C VAL A 90 7.97 5.73 9.24
N LEU A 91 8.83 5.13 10.05
CA LEU A 91 9.47 5.81 11.19
C LEU A 91 10.86 6.31 10.76
N LEU A 92 11.06 7.62 10.75
CA LEU A 92 12.30 8.26 10.35
C LEU A 92 12.76 9.20 11.46
N GLY A 93 13.99 9.03 11.94
CA GLY A 93 14.55 9.94 12.96
C GLY A 93 13.79 9.99 14.30
N GLY A 94 12.93 9.01 14.59
CA GLY A 94 12.08 8.98 15.79
C GLY A 94 10.69 9.61 15.62
N GLU A 95 10.36 10.07 14.42
CA GLU A 95 9.05 10.63 14.04
C GLU A 95 8.39 9.73 12.98
N TYR A 96 7.07 9.60 13.01
CA TYR A 96 6.34 8.89 11.96
C TYR A 96 6.02 9.82 10.81
N HIS A 97 6.24 9.35 9.60
CA HIS A 97 5.92 10.06 8.37
C HIS A 97 4.85 9.26 7.62
N MET A 98 3.85 9.96 7.10
CA MET A 98 2.89 9.41 6.15
C MET A 98 3.00 10.12 4.82
N TYR A 99 3.18 9.37 3.73
CA TYR A 99 3.12 9.85 2.36
C TYR A 99 1.87 9.27 1.71
N LEU A 100 0.91 10.14 1.41
CA LEU A 100 -0.47 9.74 1.11
C LEU A 100 -0.91 10.29 -0.24
N THR A 101 -1.59 9.48 -1.04
CA THR A 101 -2.27 9.98 -2.23
C THR A 101 -3.52 10.77 -1.85
N TRP A 102 -3.61 12.02 -2.30
CA TRP A 102 -4.74 12.90 -2.04
C TRP A 102 -5.39 13.39 -3.35
N ILE A 103 -6.72 13.37 -3.42
CA ILE A 103 -7.52 13.86 -4.56
C ILE A 103 -8.68 14.70 -4.03
N ALA A 104 -8.91 15.86 -4.65
CA ALA A 104 -10.03 16.73 -4.29
C ALA A 104 -11.38 16.06 -4.60
N GLY A 105 -12.27 16.04 -3.60
CA GLY A 105 -13.64 15.59 -3.73
C GLY A 105 -13.82 14.07 -3.94
N THR A 106 -14.96 13.73 -4.54
CA THR A 106 -15.42 12.36 -4.82
C THR A 106 -15.72 12.13 -6.32
N PRO A 107 -14.70 12.15 -7.19
CA PRO A 107 -14.89 11.84 -8.61
C PRO A 107 -15.65 10.53 -8.85
N SER A 108 -16.53 10.53 -9.85
CA SER A 108 -17.22 9.32 -10.33
C SER A 108 -16.49 8.63 -11.50
N ALA A 109 -15.40 9.22 -11.98
CA ALA A 109 -14.55 8.72 -13.06
C ALA A 109 -13.07 8.93 -12.75
N TRP A 110 -12.18 8.12 -13.36
CA TRP A 110 -10.73 8.19 -13.15
C TRP A 110 -10.06 9.42 -13.78
N ALA A 111 -10.58 9.86 -14.93
CA ALA A 111 -9.95 10.89 -15.75
C ALA A 111 -10.31 12.32 -15.28
N GLY A 112 -9.38 13.26 -15.43
CA GLY A 112 -9.65 14.69 -15.25
C GLY A 112 -9.51 15.22 -13.81
N HIS A 113 -8.95 14.43 -12.89
CA HIS A 113 -8.79 14.80 -11.49
C HIS A 113 -7.34 14.70 -11.06
N HIS A 114 -6.78 15.82 -10.59
CA HIS A 114 -5.43 15.86 -10.07
C HIS A 114 -5.32 15.05 -8.78
N ARG A 115 -4.21 14.34 -8.68
CA ARG A 115 -3.80 13.55 -7.52
C ARG A 115 -2.34 13.81 -7.25
N HIS A 116 -2.03 13.95 -5.97
CA HIS A 116 -0.71 14.30 -5.48
C HIS A 116 -0.38 13.47 -4.26
N ILE A 117 0.91 13.30 -4.02
CA ILE A 117 1.39 12.78 -2.74
C ILE A 117 1.48 13.95 -1.74
N VAL A 118 0.90 13.76 -0.56
CA VAL A 118 0.90 14.72 0.54
C VAL A 118 1.59 14.08 1.74
N HIS A 119 2.49 14.83 2.37
CA HIS A 119 3.28 14.43 3.51
C HIS A 119 2.63 14.90 4.82
N PHE A 120 2.57 13.99 5.78
CA PHE A 120 2.15 14.22 7.16
C PHE A 120 3.18 13.64 8.12
N VAL A 121 3.21 14.19 9.34
CA VAL A 121 4.04 13.67 10.43
C VAL A 121 3.24 13.44 11.70
N SER A 122 3.69 12.52 12.54
CA SER A 122 3.06 12.18 13.81
C SER A 122 4.09 11.68 14.82
N ASP A 123 3.87 11.99 16.10
CA ASP A 123 4.66 11.45 17.22
C ASP A 123 4.07 10.13 17.76
N ASP A 124 2.79 9.85 17.50
CA ASP A 124 2.03 8.83 18.22
C ASP A 124 1.19 7.88 17.36
N LEU A 125 1.23 8.06 16.02
CA LEU A 125 0.41 7.40 14.99
C LEU A 125 -1.08 7.76 15.01
N VAL A 126 -1.51 8.66 15.89
CA VAL A 126 -2.91 9.08 16.07
C VAL A 126 -3.13 10.50 15.58
N SER A 127 -2.29 11.42 16.04
CA SER A 127 -2.38 12.84 15.74
C SER A 127 -1.42 13.16 14.61
N TRP A 128 -1.97 13.53 13.46
CA TRP A 128 -1.19 13.81 12.25
C TRP A 128 -1.17 15.31 11.95
N SER A 129 0.02 15.83 11.68
CA SER A 129 0.24 17.20 11.23
C SER A 129 0.59 17.20 9.75
N ARG A 130 -0.15 17.97 8.96
CA ARG A 130 0.12 18.11 7.53
C ARG A 130 1.37 18.96 7.31
N VAL A 131 2.36 18.39 6.60
CA VAL A 131 3.56 19.12 6.16
C VAL A 131 3.25 19.84 4.86
N GLY A 132 2.72 19.13 3.87
CA GLY A 132 2.43 19.73 2.57
C GLY A 132 2.44 18.73 1.42
N ARG A 133 2.24 19.24 0.22
CA ARG A 133 2.38 18.45 -1.00
C ARG A 133 3.86 18.13 -1.23
N VAL A 134 4.15 16.89 -1.61
CA VAL A 134 5.48 16.47 -2.06
C VAL A 134 5.67 16.92 -3.52
N ASP A 135 6.74 17.66 -3.82
CA ASP A 135 6.99 18.22 -5.15
C ASP A 135 7.62 17.20 -6.12
N VAL A 136 6.85 16.16 -6.44
CA VAL A 136 7.26 15.08 -7.37
C VAL A 136 6.39 15.00 -8.63
N GLY A 137 5.55 16.01 -8.87
CA GLY A 137 4.69 16.11 -10.05
C GLY A 137 3.18 16.02 -9.75
N ASP A 138 2.39 16.11 -10.81
CA ASP A 138 0.93 15.88 -10.81
C ASP A 138 0.63 14.48 -11.34
N PHE A 139 -0.55 13.93 -11.02
CA PHE A 139 -0.95 12.58 -11.47
C PHE A 139 -0.05 11.48 -10.93
N VAL A 140 0.41 11.67 -9.69
CA VAL A 140 1.28 10.76 -8.96
C VAL A 140 0.54 10.15 -7.77
N ILE A 141 0.70 8.85 -7.56
CA ILE A 141 0.04 8.08 -6.50
C ILE A 141 0.99 7.01 -5.93
N ASP A 142 0.52 6.33 -4.88
CA ASP A 142 1.11 5.10 -4.34
C ASP A 142 2.59 5.26 -3.97
N ALA A 143 2.85 6.09 -2.95
CA ALA A 143 4.20 6.28 -2.44
C ALA A 143 4.71 4.98 -1.76
N ALA A 144 6.01 4.76 -1.82
CA ALA A 144 6.75 3.86 -0.93
C ALA A 144 8.10 4.48 -0.59
N VAL A 145 8.56 4.33 0.65
CA VAL A 145 9.75 5.02 1.15
C VAL A 145 10.69 4.04 1.83
N ALA A 146 11.97 4.10 1.47
CA ALA A 146 13.02 3.35 2.13
C ALA A 146 14.32 4.14 2.21
N CYS A 147 15.15 3.80 3.18
CA CYS A 147 16.53 4.28 3.24
C CYS A 147 17.32 3.69 2.07
N ALA A 148 17.96 4.54 1.27
CA ALA A 148 18.73 4.08 0.13
C ALA A 148 20.08 3.45 0.55
N PRO A 149 20.62 2.49 -0.21
CA PRO A 149 21.99 2.00 0.00
C PRO A 149 23.01 3.13 -0.08
N GLY A 150 23.80 3.30 0.99
CA GLY A 150 24.77 4.39 1.09
C GLY A 150 24.27 5.63 1.85
N GLY A 151 23.03 5.61 2.34
CA GLY A 151 22.42 6.67 3.13
C GLY A 151 21.43 7.53 2.34
N GLY A 152 20.67 8.34 3.06
CA GLY A 152 19.56 9.11 2.49
C GLY A 152 18.29 8.27 2.32
N LEU A 153 17.25 8.93 1.81
CA LEU A 153 15.92 8.38 1.63
C LEU A 153 15.55 8.42 0.15
N ARG A 154 14.80 7.42 -0.29
CA ARG A 154 14.18 7.40 -1.61
C ARG A 154 12.69 7.11 -1.46
N LEU A 155 11.91 7.83 -2.26
CA LEU A 155 10.47 7.67 -2.43
C LEU A 155 10.23 7.13 -3.84
N TRP A 156 9.55 6.01 -3.95
CA TRP A 156 9.04 5.45 -5.20
C TRP A 156 7.56 5.75 -5.31
N PHE A 157 7.09 6.00 -6.53
CA PHE A 157 5.69 6.34 -6.78
C PHE A 157 5.28 5.98 -8.21
N LYS A 158 3.98 5.76 -8.42
CA LYS A 158 3.40 5.64 -9.76
C LYS A 158 3.25 7.04 -10.37
N ASP A 159 3.67 7.22 -11.61
CA ASP A 159 3.39 8.41 -12.40
C ASP A 159 2.47 8.07 -13.58
N GLU A 160 1.23 8.52 -13.50
CA GLU A 160 0.22 8.22 -14.51
C GLU A 160 0.31 9.14 -15.73
N ALA A 161 0.96 10.31 -15.60
CA ALA A 161 1.28 11.15 -16.74
C ALA A 161 2.46 10.58 -17.56
N ALA A 162 3.24 9.66 -16.97
CA ALA A 162 4.33 8.93 -17.61
C ALA A 162 4.02 7.44 -17.73
N ASP A 163 2.98 7.10 -18.50
CA ASP A 163 2.58 5.73 -18.86
C ASP A 163 2.19 4.82 -17.68
N SER A 164 1.89 5.38 -16.50
CA SER A 164 1.56 4.63 -15.28
C SER A 164 2.68 3.66 -14.88
N THR A 165 3.90 4.20 -14.81
CA THR A 165 5.10 3.45 -14.46
C THR A 165 5.70 3.93 -13.14
N THR A 166 6.66 3.20 -12.57
CA THR A 166 7.29 3.57 -11.30
C THR A 166 8.43 4.57 -11.51
N TRP A 167 8.38 5.68 -10.79
CA TRP A 167 9.38 6.75 -10.72
C TRP A 167 9.91 6.89 -9.30
N SER A 168 10.97 7.68 -9.13
CA SER A 168 11.57 7.95 -7.82
C SER A 168 11.95 9.39 -7.58
N ALA A 169 12.10 9.73 -6.30
CA ALA A 169 12.65 10.96 -5.77
C ALA A 169 13.57 10.65 -4.58
N VAL A 170 14.54 11.52 -4.29
CA VAL A 170 15.46 11.39 -3.16
C VAL A 170 15.31 12.52 -2.16
N SER A 171 15.57 12.22 -0.91
CA SER A 171 15.59 13.18 0.19
C SER A 171 16.71 12.85 1.18
N THR A 172 17.20 13.85 1.89
CA THR A 172 18.15 13.65 3.01
C THR A 172 17.48 13.64 4.37
N ASP A 173 16.23 14.12 4.48
CA ASP A 173 15.53 14.33 5.75
C ASP A 173 14.07 13.82 5.74
N GLY A 174 13.53 13.47 4.58
CA GLY A 174 12.16 12.99 4.41
C GLY A 174 11.14 14.13 4.22
N TYR A 175 11.59 15.38 4.26
CA TYR A 175 10.76 16.57 4.10
C TYR A 175 10.91 17.15 2.69
N ASP A 176 12.16 17.37 2.26
CA ASP A 176 12.46 17.95 0.96
C ASP A 176 12.83 16.85 -0.04
N TRP A 177 11.98 16.65 -1.05
CA TRP A 177 12.13 15.61 -2.06
C TRP A 177 12.54 16.19 -3.41
N HIS A 178 13.51 15.54 -4.06
CA HIS A 178 13.97 15.88 -5.39
C HIS A 178 13.71 14.72 -6.34
N ARG A 179 12.83 14.94 -7.32
CA ARG A 179 12.50 13.94 -8.35
C ARG A 179 13.77 13.51 -9.10
N GLU A 180 14.00 12.20 -9.19
CA GLU A 180 15.11 11.60 -9.93
C GLU A 180 14.66 11.26 -11.36
N GLY A 181 13.87 10.19 -11.51
CA GLY A 181 13.60 9.61 -12.82
C GLY A 181 12.84 8.29 -12.80
N LEU A 182 12.65 7.72 -14.00
CA LEU A 182 12.02 6.42 -14.23
C LEU A 182 12.83 5.31 -13.57
N VAL A 183 12.17 4.45 -12.80
CA VAL A 183 12.77 3.29 -12.11
C VAL A 183 12.40 1.99 -12.82
N VAL A 184 11.10 1.76 -13.03
CA VAL A 184 10.56 0.60 -13.74
C VAL A 184 9.60 1.11 -14.79
N GLY A 185 9.95 0.94 -16.07
CA GLY A 185 9.07 1.22 -17.21
C GLY A 185 8.42 -0.05 -17.80
N GLY A 186 7.71 0.12 -18.91
CA GLY A 186 7.08 -0.99 -19.64
C GLY A 186 5.56 -0.95 -19.54
N ALA A 187 4.95 -2.08 -19.18
CA ALA A 187 3.51 -2.15 -18.99
C ALA A 187 3.08 -1.29 -17.78
N PRO A 188 1.91 -0.64 -17.84
CA PRO A 188 1.32 0.03 -16.69
C PRO A 188 1.27 -0.84 -15.43
N HIS A 189 1.50 -0.25 -14.27
CA HIS A 189 1.45 -0.90 -12.95
C HIS A 189 1.27 0.16 -11.84
N GLU A 190 1.09 -0.28 -10.60
CA GLU A 190 0.97 0.61 -9.43
C GLU A 190 1.53 -0.01 -8.14
N GLY A 191 1.30 0.65 -7.00
CA GLY A 191 1.68 0.12 -5.69
C GLY A 191 3.12 -0.37 -5.55
N PRO A 192 4.14 0.47 -5.83
CA PRO A 192 5.52 0.09 -5.53
C PRO A 192 5.67 -0.19 -4.03
N ASN A 193 6.43 -1.21 -3.66
CA ASN A 193 6.92 -1.40 -2.29
C ASN A 193 8.36 -1.92 -2.34
N VAL A 194 9.23 -1.37 -1.48
CA VAL A 194 10.69 -1.59 -1.56
C VAL A 194 11.27 -2.01 -0.22
N PHE A 195 12.01 -3.12 -0.20
CA PHE A 195 12.55 -3.70 1.03
C PHE A 195 13.82 -4.52 0.77
N GLU A 196 14.59 -4.75 1.83
CA GLU A 196 15.77 -5.61 1.80
C GLU A 196 15.44 -7.00 2.37
N LEU A 197 15.78 -8.08 1.65
CA LEU A 197 15.62 -9.45 2.14
C LEU A 197 16.66 -10.38 1.50
N GLY A 198 17.34 -11.17 2.33
CA GLY A 198 18.31 -12.17 1.86
C GLY A 198 19.52 -11.57 1.12
N GLY A 199 19.94 -10.35 1.49
CA GLY A 199 21.07 -9.63 0.89
C GLY A 199 20.76 -8.99 -0.47
N TRP A 200 19.48 -8.84 -0.82
CA TRP A 200 19.03 -8.17 -2.03
C TRP A 200 18.02 -7.10 -1.69
N TRP A 201 17.99 -6.06 -2.52
CA TRP A 201 16.87 -5.13 -2.59
C TRP A 201 15.79 -5.69 -3.50
N TRP A 202 14.56 -5.61 -3.06
CA TRP A 202 13.37 -6.02 -3.79
C TRP A 202 12.47 -4.82 -4.00
N LEU A 203 11.87 -4.75 -5.19
CA LEU A 203 10.79 -3.83 -5.52
C LEU A 203 9.67 -4.67 -6.11
N ILE A 204 8.50 -4.60 -5.49
CA ILE A 204 7.27 -5.21 -6.00
C ILE A 204 6.33 -4.12 -6.52
N VAL A 205 5.52 -4.45 -7.53
CA VAL A 205 4.50 -3.56 -8.11
C VAL A 205 3.25 -4.37 -8.47
N ASP A 206 2.06 -3.81 -8.29
CA ASP A 206 0.82 -4.41 -8.73
C ASP A 206 0.68 -4.28 -10.26
N GLU A 207 0.77 -5.39 -10.99
CA GLU A 207 0.55 -5.44 -12.44
C GLU A 207 -0.92 -5.74 -12.80
N TRP A 208 -1.83 -5.73 -11.82
CA TRP A 208 -3.23 -6.20 -11.90
C TRP A 208 -3.37 -7.65 -12.39
N GLN A 209 -2.33 -8.45 -12.19
CA GLN A 209 -2.25 -9.88 -12.49
C GLN A 209 -1.37 -10.60 -11.45
N GLY A 210 -1.30 -10.05 -10.23
CA GLY A 210 -0.31 -10.35 -9.21
C GLY A 210 0.81 -9.30 -9.20
N GLN A 211 1.77 -9.49 -8.30
CA GLN A 211 2.86 -8.55 -8.06
C GLN A 211 4.05 -8.85 -8.97
N GLY A 212 4.40 -7.91 -9.84
CA GLY A 212 5.68 -7.87 -10.54
C GLY A 212 6.83 -7.78 -9.53
N VAL A 213 7.94 -8.46 -9.79
CA VAL A 213 9.07 -8.52 -8.85
C VAL A 213 10.34 -8.09 -9.55
N TYR A 214 11.07 -7.18 -8.91
CA TYR A 214 12.34 -6.63 -9.36
C TYR A 214 13.37 -6.78 -8.26
N ARG A 215 14.62 -7.07 -8.63
CA ARG A 215 15.72 -7.28 -7.70
C ARG A 215 16.88 -6.36 -8.02
N SER A 216 17.56 -5.86 -7.00
CA SER A 216 18.71 -4.97 -7.11
C SER A 216 19.78 -5.28 -6.06
N THR A 217 21.04 -4.95 -6.36
CA THR A 217 22.15 -4.95 -5.39
C THR A 217 22.37 -3.60 -4.72
N ASP A 218 21.84 -2.52 -5.31
CA ASP A 218 22.15 -1.13 -4.94
C ASP A 218 20.91 -0.25 -4.77
N GLY A 219 19.71 -0.82 -4.94
CA GLY A 219 18.43 -0.11 -4.86
C GLY A 219 18.20 0.90 -5.99
N ILE A 220 19.06 0.91 -7.02
CA ILE A 220 19.03 1.83 -8.17
C ILE A 220 18.82 1.05 -9.47
N GLY A 221 19.66 0.05 -9.72
CA GLY A 221 19.59 -0.80 -10.91
C GLY A 221 18.72 -2.03 -10.67
N TRP A 222 17.62 -2.17 -11.42
CA TRP A 222 16.62 -3.21 -11.19
C TRP A 222 16.60 -4.27 -12.30
N SER A 223 16.59 -5.53 -11.91
CA SER A 223 16.40 -6.68 -12.81
C SER A 223 15.06 -7.33 -12.53
N ARG A 224 14.21 -7.45 -13.56
CA ARG A 224 12.89 -8.09 -13.43
C ARG A 224 13.03 -9.60 -13.26
N GLN A 225 12.36 -10.16 -12.27
CA GLN A 225 12.14 -11.59 -12.12
C GLN A 225 11.11 -12.07 -13.14
N ALA A 226 11.26 -13.28 -13.67
CA ALA A 226 10.33 -13.82 -14.67
C ALA A 226 8.91 -14.03 -14.08
N ALA A 227 8.84 -14.69 -12.93
CA ALA A 227 7.58 -14.99 -12.24
C ALA A 227 7.13 -13.84 -11.34
N ARG A 228 5.83 -13.61 -11.29
CA ARG A 228 5.17 -12.77 -10.29
C ARG A 228 4.98 -13.53 -8.99
N ILE A 229 4.74 -12.80 -7.91
CA ILE A 229 4.19 -13.36 -6.68
C ILE A 229 2.70 -13.02 -6.58
N LEU A 230 1.96 -13.80 -5.80
CA LEU A 230 0.52 -13.59 -5.56
C LEU A 230 -0.37 -13.60 -6.83
N GLU A 231 0.11 -14.10 -7.97
CA GLU A 231 -0.68 -14.20 -9.22
C GLU A 231 -1.71 -15.34 -9.21
N SER A 232 -1.51 -16.35 -8.36
CA SER A 232 -2.45 -17.46 -8.21
C SER A 232 -3.36 -17.26 -6.99
N PRO A 233 -4.67 -17.53 -7.10
CA PRO A 233 -5.59 -17.54 -5.97
C PRO A 233 -5.13 -18.44 -4.82
N GLY A 234 -5.53 -18.09 -3.61
CA GLY A 234 -5.43 -18.96 -2.43
C GLY A 234 -6.57 -19.97 -2.33
N ALA A 235 -6.58 -20.71 -1.21
CA ALA A 235 -7.54 -21.79 -0.98
C ALA A 235 -8.82 -21.32 -0.25
N HIS A 236 -8.73 -20.22 0.50
CA HIS A 236 -9.87 -19.71 1.26
C HIS A 236 -10.90 -19.04 0.33
N PRO A 237 -12.23 -19.15 0.58
CA PRO A 237 -13.24 -18.53 -0.27
C PRO A 237 -13.12 -17.02 -0.45
N GLU A 238 -12.57 -16.36 0.55
CA GLU A 238 -12.32 -14.91 0.52
C GLU A 238 -10.94 -14.56 -0.06
N ASP A 239 -10.13 -15.53 -0.47
CA ASP A 239 -8.77 -15.34 -1.02
C ASP A 239 -8.68 -15.88 -2.45
N ARG A 240 -9.75 -15.71 -3.23
CA ARG A 240 -9.94 -16.36 -4.54
C ARG A 240 -9.44 -15.56 -5.74
N GLU A 241 -8.81 -14.42 -5.50
CA GLU A 241 -8.33 -13.50 -6.53
C GLU A 241 -6.83 -13.28 -6.42
N ILE A 242 -6.27 -12.59 -7.42
CA ILE A 242 -4.88 -12.11 -7.40
C ILE A 242 -4.64 -11.19 -6.19
N GLY A 243 -3.40 -11.19 -5.68
CA GLY A 243 -2.98 -10.24 -4.66
C GLY A 243 -2.62 -8.90 -5.28
N ARG A 244 -3.30 -7.85 -4.83
CA ARG A 244 -3.15 -6.46 -5.31
C ARG A 244 -2.23 -5.66 -4.38
N HIS A 245 -2.11 -4.34 -4.62
CA HIS A 245 -1.27 -3.39 -3.86
C HIS A 245 -0.95 -3.86 -2.44
N ALA A 246 0.36 -3.96 -2.16
CA ALA A 246 0.86 -4.68 -1.01
C ALA A 246 1.91 -3.89 -0.25
N ASP A 247 2.01 -4.18 1.05
CA ASP A 247 3.07 -3.70 1.93
C ASP A 247 3.86 -4.88 2.52
N VAL A 248 5.15 -4.70 2.75
CA VAL A 248 6.05 -5.75 3.18
C VAL A 248 6.77 -5.36 4.46
N LEU A 249 6.62 -6.21 5.48
CA LEU A 249 7.39 -6.13 6.70
C LEU A 249 8.48 -7.21 6.73
N VAL A 250 9.72 -6.78 6.84
CA VAL A 250 10.87 -7.68 7.02
C VAL A 250 11.08 -7.97 8.51
N THR A 251 11.12 -9.25 8.86
CA THR A 251 11.33 -9.77 10.23
C THR A 251 12.51 -10.74 10.25
N GLY A 252 13.71 -10.21 10.50
CA GLY A 252 14.93 -11.00 10.48
C GLY A 252 15.25 -11.53 9.09
N ASP A 253 15.29 -12.86 8.93
CA ASP A 253 15.60 -13.53 7.65
C ASP A 253 14.36 -13.82 6.80
N THR A 254 13.17 -13.51 7.30
CA THR A 254 11.89 -13.68 6.61
C THR A 254 11.20 -12.35 6.43
N ALA A 255 10.22 -12.28 5.53
CA ALA A 255 9.33 -11.13 5.44
C ALA A 255 7.89 -11.61 5.33
N VAL A 256 6.95 -10.73 5.66
CA VAL A 256 5.53 -10.95 5.44
C VAL A 256 5.00 -9.87 4.52
N VAL A 257 4.15 -10.26 3.59
CA VAL A 257 3.47 -9.34 2.68
C VAL A 257 2.00 -9.25 3.04
N PHE A 258 1.54 -8.03 3.29
CA PHE A 258 0.15 -7.67 3.47
C PHE A 258 -0.39 -7.24 2.12
N TYR A 259 -1.48 -7.86 1.67
CA TYR A 259 -2.08 -7.56 0.37
C TYR A 259 -3.59 -7.65 0.49
N PHE A 260 -4.31 -7.07 -0.46
CA PHE A 260 -5.75 -7.23 -0.54
C PHE A 260 -6.18 -8.01 -1.79
N THR A 261 -7.37 -8.59 -1.72
CA THR A 261 -8.06 -9.19 -2.85
C THR A 261 -9.47 -8.60 -2.99
N HIS A 262 -10.15 -8.87 -4.10
CA HIS A 262 -11.58 -8.62 -4.25
C HIS A 262 -12.36 -9.96 -4.26
N PRO A 263 -12.84 -10.46 -3.10
CA PRO A 263 -13.38 -11.81 -2.99
C PRO A 263 -14.55 -12.16 -3.92
N GLY A 264 -15.36 -11.16 -4.28
CA GLY A 264 -16.55 -11.32 -5.11
C GLY A 264 -16.40 -10.77 -6.52
N PHE A 265 -15.20 -10.39 -6.93
CA PHE A 265 -14.94 -9.88 -8.27
C PHE A 265 -15.01 -11.02 -9.28
N ASP A 266 -15.56 -10.73 -10.46
CA ASP A 266 -15.78 -11.69 -11.53
C ASP A 266 -14.84 -11.47 -12.73
N GLY A 267 -13.90 -10.52 -12.61
CA GLY A 267 -12.97 -10.14 -13.67
C GLY A 267 -13.49 -9.06 -14.61
N SER A 268 -14.64 -8.44 -14.35
CA SER A 268 -15.11 -7.25 -15.10
C SER A 268 -14.18 -6.06 -14.90
N GLU A 269 -14.29 -4.98 -15.69
CA GLU A 269 -13.60 -3.73 -15.34
C GLU A 269 -14.08 -3.21 -13.97
N LEU A 270 -13.18 -2.61 -13.18
CA LEU A 270 -13.51 -2.05 -11.85
C LEU A 270 -14.56 -0.93 -11.94
N SER A 271 -14.60 -0.19 -13.05
CA SER A 271 -15.65 0.81 -13.34
C SER A 271 -17.03 0.18 -13.53
N ASP A 272 -17.07 -1.09 -13.91
CA ASP A 272 -18.26 -1.85 -14.25
C ASP A 272 -18.72 -2.74 -13.07
N ALA A 273 -17.91 -2.79 -12.00
CA ALA A 273 -18.25 -3.40 -10.72
C ALA A 273 -19.40 -2.63 -10.06
N SER A 274 -20.61 -2.86 -10.54
CA SER A 274 -21.83 -2.18 -10.10
C SER A 274 -22.43 -2.83 -8.84
N ALA A 275 -22.17 -4.12 -8.63
CA ALA A 275 -22.65 -4.85 -7.46
C ALA A 275 -21.70 -4.63 -6.27
N PRO A 276 -22.21 -4.25 -5.07
CA PRO A 276 -21.40 -4.13 -3.86
C PRO A 276 -20.52 -5.36 -3.59
N ALA A 277 -21.03 -6.56 -3.88
CA ALA A 277 -20.30 -7.82 -3.67
C ALA A 277 -18.95 -7.89 -4.42
N ALA A 278 -18.87 -7.31 -5.62
CA ALA A 278 -17.68 -7.28 -6.47
C ALA A 278 -16.67 -6.20 -6.04
N ARG A 279 -17.13 -5.19 -5.30
CA ARG A 279 -16.31 -4.07 -4.80
C ARG A 279 -15.60 -4.40 -3.49
N ARG A 280 -16.15 -5.33 -2.71
CA ARG A 280 -15.61 -5.72 -1.40
C ARG A 280 -14.14 -6.09 -1.51
N THR A 281 -13.38 -5.76 -0.48
CA THR A 281 -11.99 -6.16 -0.36
C THR A 281 -11.71 -6.75 1.02
N ALA A 282 -10.73 -7.65 1.04
CA ALA A 282 -10.25 -8.29 2.25
C ALA A 282 -8.73 -8.25 2.25
N ILE A 283 -8.12 -7.99 3.41
CA ILE A 283 -6.67 -7.98 3.59
C ILE A 283 -6.23 -9.34 4.10
N HIS A 284 -5.16 -9.84 3.48
CA HIS A 284 -4.53 -11.12 3.72
C HIS A 284 -3.04 -10.94 4.03
N VAL A 285 -2.41 -12.02 4.43
CA VAL A 285 -0.96 -12.08 4.64
C VAL A 285 -0.38 -13.29 3.92
N ALA A 286 0.85 -13.15 3.41
CA ALA A 286 1.67 -14.25 2.90
C ALA A 286 3.08 -14.18 3.49
N GLU A 287 3.73 -15.31 3.67
CA GLU A 287 5.16 -15.36 3.95
C GLU A 287 5.93 -15.09 2.65
N LEU A 288 6.94 -14.21 2.72
CA LEU A 288 7.94 -14.00 1.68
C LEU A 288 9.26 -14.65 2.06
N ALA A 289 9.89 -15.30 1.09
CA ALA A 289 11.21 -15.88 1.23
C ALA A 289 12.01 -15.72 -0.05
N VAL A 290 13.34 -15.74 0.08
CA VAL A 290 14.26 -15.85 -1.06
C VAL A 290 14.65 -17.31 -1.23
N ARG A 291 14.29 -17.91 -2.38
CA ARG A 291 14.61 -19.30 -2.73
C ARG A 291 15.32 -19.34 -4.06
N ASP A 292 16.52 -19.92 -4.09
CA ASP A 292 17.37 -19.99 -5.30
C ASP A 292 17.56 -18.62 -5.98
N GLY A 293 17.61 -17.56 -5.16
CA GLY A 293 17.74 -16.17 -5.61
C GLY A 293 16.46 -15.52 -6.13
N ALA A 294 15.31 -16.20 -6.10
CA ALA A 294 14.00 -15.65 -6.46
C ALA A 294 13.17 -15.30 -5.22
N LEU A 295 12.40 -14.21 -5.28
CA LEU A 295 11.40 -13.90 -4.27
C LEU A 295 10.16 -14.75 -4.53
N VAL A 296 9.70 -15.46 -3.51
CA VAL A 296 8.50 -16.29 -3.56
C VAL A 296 7.54 -15.91 -2.44
N ALA A 297 6.24 -16.05 -2.68
CA ALA A 297 5.19 -15.82 -1.69
C ALA A 297 4.41 -17.11 -1.39
N HIS A 298 4.14 -17.36 -0.12
CA HIS A 298 3.32 -18.47 0.36
C HIS A 298 2.09 -17.90 1.06
N ARG A 299 0.92 -18.00 0.43
CA ARG A 299 -0.33 -17.42 0.97
C ARG A 299 -0.76 -18.07 2.27
N GLY A 300 -1.16 -17.25 3.22
CA GLY A 300 -1.46 -17.65 4.59
C GLY A 300 -0.22 -17.82 5.44
N LEU A 301 -0.41 -17.81 6.75
CA LEU A 301 0.65 -18.09 7.71
C LEU A 301 0.84 -19.61 7.85
N PRO A 302 2.06 -20.07 8.18
CA PRO A 302 2.29 -21.41 8.70
C PRO A 302 1.35 -21.66 9.90
N ASP A 303 0.86 -22.90 10.07
CA ASP A 303 -0.15 -23.30 11.09
C ASP A 303 0.33 -23.18 12.56
N THR A 304 1.39 -22.43 12.83
CA THR A 304 1.89 -22.17 14.17
C THR A 304 1.20 -20.95 14.77
N SER A 305 0.69 -21.09 15.99
CA SER A 305 0.17 -20.04 16.87
C SER A 305 1.21 -18.99 17.29
N ALA A 306 2.25 -18.79 16.48
CA ALA A 306 3.33 -17.87 16.73
C ALA A 306 2.96 -16.50 16.13
N ARG A 307 3.24 -15.46 16.91
CA ARG A 307 3.27 -14.08 16.43
C ARG A 307 4.16 -14.02 15.19
N TYR A 308 3.67 -13.43 14.11
CA TYR A 308 4.45 -13.25 12.88
C TYR A 308 4.99 -11.82 12.73
N LEU A 309 4.63 -10.95 13.68
CA LEU A 309 5.11 -9.59 13.89
C LEU A 309 5.65 -9.43 15.32
#